data_AF-A0A960NLP8-F1
#
_entry.id   AF-A0A960NLP8-F1
#
_cell.length_a   1.000
_cell.length_b   1.000
_cell.length_c   1.000
_cell.angle_alpha   90.00
_cell.angle_beta   90.00
_cell.angle_gamma   90.00
#
_symmetry.space_group_name_H-M   'P 1'
#
loop_
_entity.id
_entity.type
_entity.pdbx_description
1 polymer ?
#
loop_
_entity_poly.entity_id
_entity_poly.type
_entity_poly.pdbx_seq_one_letter_code
_entity_poly.pdbx_strand_id
1 'polypeptide(L)' 'MSEPQANQPEPTPDASGADTWTQAQVREVLKTVFDPELHINIVDLGLVYGIQIEGDLIRIQMTLTSP' A
#
# COMPACT_ATOMS: atom_id res chain seq x y z
N MET A 1 19.83 -16.05 -34.07
CA MET A 1 20.88 -16.13 -33.03
C MET A 1 20.59 -15.05 -32.03
N SER A 2 20.40 -15.44 -30.78
CA SER A 2 19.75 -14.66 -29.73
C SER A 2 20.76 -13.79 -28.98
N GLU A 3 20.46 -12.50 -28.83
CA GLU A 3 21.04 -11.69 -27.76
C GLU A 3 20.28 -11.97 -26.45
N PRO A 4 20.98 -12.17 -25.32
CA PRO A 4 20.35 -12.25 -24.00
C PRO A 4 20.12 -10.83 -23.47
N GLN A 5 18.89 -10.32 -23.57
CA GLN A 5 18.52 -9.04 -22.96
C GLN A 5 18.38 -9.21 -21.43
N ALA A 6 19.36 -8.66 -20.72
CA ALA A 6 19.31 -8.06 -19.38
C ALA A 6 18.26 -8.59 -18.37
N ASN A 7 18.78 -9.34 -17.41
CA ASN A 7 18.42 -9.39 -15.99
C ASN A 7 17.55 -8.21 -15.48
N GLN A 8 16.24 -8.29 -15.67
CA GLN A 8 15.27 -7.61 -14.81
C GLN A 8 15.20 -8.42 -13.52
N PRO A 9 15.46 -7.86 -12.33
CA PRO A 9 15.06 -8.53 -11.11
C PRO A 9 13.54 -8.63 -11.17
N GLU A 10 13.04 -9.84 -11.41
CA GLU A 10 11.65 -10.17 -11.16
C GLU A 10 11.35 -9.72 -9.72
N PRO A 11 10.31 -8.90 -9.46
CA PRO A 11 9.88 -8.67 -8.10
C PRO A 11 9.41 -10.01 -7.57
N THR A 12 10.31 -10.71 -6.87
CA THR A 12 9.99 -11.92 -6.13
C THR A 12 8.95 -11.48 -5.11
N PRO A 13 7.69 -11.98 -5.17
CA PRO A 13 6.77 -11.77 -4.09
C PRO A 13 7.32 -12.59 -2.94
N ASP A 14 7.96 -11.91 -1.99
CA ASP A 14 8.45 -12.50 -0.75
C ASP A 14 7.24 -13.15 -0.05
N ALA A 15 7.15 -14.47 -0.22
CA ALA A 15 6.27 -15.33 0.53
C ALA A 15 7.03 -15.81 1.77
N SER A 16 7.28 -14.91 2.71
CA SER A 16 7.70 -15.28 4.07
C SER A 16 6.57 -14.99 5.03
N GLY A 17 5.97 -16.06 5.56
CA GLY A 17 5.01 -15.99 6.64
C GLY A 17 5.65 -15.35 7.87
N ALA A 18 5.21 -14.14 8.18
CA ALA A 18 5.24 -13.57 9.50
C ALA A 18 3.84 -13.00 9.73
N ASP A 19 3.31 -13.10 10.94
CA ASP A 19 2.09 -12.45 11.42
C ASP A 19 2.23 -10.90 11.44
N THR A 20 2.81 -10.36 10.38
CA THR A 20 3.14 -8.97 10.17
C THR A 20 2.35 -8.49 8.98
N TRP A 21 1.55 -7.46 9.19
CA TRP A 21 0.76 -6.85 8.13
C TRP A 21 1.63 -6.44 6.95
N THR A 22 1.17 -6.70 5.72
CA THR A 22 1.84 -6.19 4.51
C THR A 22 1.24 -4.86 4.08
N GLN A 23 2.04 -4.00 3.43
CA GLN A 23 1.52 -2.73 2.88
C GLN A 23 0.35 -2.94 1.93
N ALA A 24 0.36 -4.03 1.13
CA ALA A 24 -0.74 -4.37 0.24
C ALA A 24 -2.03 -4.67 1.03
N GLN A 25 -1.96 -5.48 2.08
CA GLN A 25 -3.12 -5.78 2.93
C GLN A 25 -3.67 -4.53 3.61
N VAL A 26 -2.80 -3.69 4.19
CA VAL A 26 -3.23 -2.42 4.80
C VAL A 26 -3.89 -1.53 3.77
N ARG A 27 -3.33 -1.43 2.55
CA ARG A 27 -3.88 -0.62 1.47
C ARG A 27 -5.25 -1.12 1.01
N GLU A 28 -5.47 -2.44 0.94
CA GLU A 28 -6.79 -3.02 0.66
C GLU A 28 -7.81 -2.70 1.75
N VAL A 29 -7.42 -2.72 3.03
CA VAL A 29 -8.31 -2.28 4.12
C VAL A 29 -8.62 -0.80 4.01
N LEU A 30 -7.60 0.04 3.77
CA LEU A 30 -7.79 1.48 3.58
C LEU A 30 -8.66 1.79 2.37
N LYS A 31 -8.74 0.90 1.37
CA LYS A 31 -9.67 1.02 0.23
C LYS A 31 -11.16 0.98 0.61
N THR A 32 -11.48 0.49 1.81
CA THR A 32 -12.84 0.46 2.35
C THR A 32 -13.23 1.75 3.07
N VAL A 33 -12.27 2.64 3.32
CA VAL A 33 -12.49 3.92 4.01
C VAL A 33 -12.79 5.00 2.97
N PHE A 34 -14.04 5.44 2.89
CA PHE A 34 -14.48 6.43 1.92
C PHE A 34 -14.50 7.83 2.54
N ASP A 35 -14.11 8.84 1.74
CA ASP A 35 -14.28 10.23 2.12
C ASP A 35 -15.78 10.59 2.14
N PRO A 36 -16.31 11.20 3.21
CA PRO A 36 -17.73 11.50 3.34
C PRO A 36 -18.21 12.62 2.39
N GLU A 37 -17.33 13.45 1.85
CA GLU A 37 -17.69 14.52 0.92
C GLU A 37 -17.69 14.00 -0.52
N LEU A 38 -16.59 13.38 -0.94
CA LEU A 38 -16.35 12.95 -2.31
C LEU A 38 -16.88 11.55 -2.62
N HIS A 39 -17.22 10.75 -1.60
CA HIS A 39 -17.66 9.35 -1.74
C HIS A 39 -16.66 8.46 -2.51
N ILE A 40 -15.40 8.88 -2.57
CA ILE A 40 -14.29 8.15 -3.18
C ILE A 40 -13.36 7.69 -2.07
N ASN A 41 -12.62 6.62 -2.34
CA ASN A 41 -11.68 6.07 -1.39
C ASN A 41 -10.42 6.94 -1.17
N ILE A 42 -9.96 7.04 0.08
CA ILE A 42 -8.77 7.81 0.47
C ILE A 42 -7.46 7.36 -0.22
N VAL A 43 -7.36 6.09 -0.63
CA VAL A 43 -6.20 5.55 -1.35
C VAL A 43 -6.20 5.98 -2.80
N ASP A 44 -7.38 6.01 -3.43
CA ASP A 44 -7.54 6.42 -4.84
C ASP A 44 -7.39 7.92 -5.02
N LEU A 45 -7.88 8.70 -4.04
CA LEU A 45 -7.66 10.15 -3.96
C LEU A 45 -6.19 10.53 -3.72
N GLY A 46 -5.32 9.57 -3.39
CA GLY A 46 -3.92 9.85 -3.08
C GLY A 46 -3.73 10.59 -1.76
N LEU A 47 -4.69 10.52 -0.83
CA LEU A 47 -4.61 11.15 0.49
C LEU A 47 -3.68 10.40 1.45
N VAL A 48 -3.30 9.16 1.12
CA VAL A 48 -2.35 8.35 1.88
C VAL A 48 -0.94 8.55 1.33
N TYR A 49 -0.08 9.23 2.08
CA TYR A 49 1.32 9.49 1.70
C TYR A 49 2.23 8.29 1.95
N GLY A 50 1.97 7.54 3.03
CA GLY A 50 2.86 6.46 3.44
C GLY A 50 2.21 5.54 4.46
N ILE A 51 2.56 4.26 4.36
CA ILE A 51 2.18 3.20 5.30
C ILE A 51 3.48 2.64 5.87
N GLN A 52 3.68 2.81 7.17
CA GLN A 52 4.84 2.31 7.89
C GLN A 52 4.39 1.25 8.88
N ILE A 53 4.98 0.06 8.77
CA ILE A 53 4.59 -1.11 9.54
C ILE A 53 5.75 -1.45 10.47
N GLU A 54 5.48 -1.37 11.77
CA GLU A 54 6.43 -1.61 12.86
C GLU A 54 5.89 -2.76 13.73
N GLY A 55 6.05 -4.00 13.25
CA GLY A 55 5.46 -5.19 13.90
C GLY A 55 3.94 -5.12 13.89
N ASP A 56 3.33 -5.10 15.08
CA ASP A 56 1.88 -4.95 15.27
C ASP A 56 1.36 -3.50 15.11
N LEU A 57 2.26 -2.50 15.06
CA LEU A 57 1.86 -1.10 14.91
C LEU A 57 1.90 -0.69 13.44
N ILE A 58 0.76 -0.22 12.92
CA ILE A 58 0.67 0.36 11.58
C ILE A 58 0.48 1.87 11.72
N ARG A 59 1.45 2.63 11.24
CA ARG A 59 1.38 4.09 11.13
C ARG A 59 1.02 4.47 9.70
N ILE A 60 -0.05 5.25 9.57
CA ILE A 60 -0.52 5.74 8.27
C ILE A 60 -0.41 7.26 8.29
N GLN A 61 0.35 7.80 7.35
CA GLN A 61 0.40 9.23 7.14
C GLN A 61 -0.63 9.61 6.07
N MET A 62 -1.64 10.37 6.47
CA MET A 62 -2.72 10.80 5.60
C MET A 62 -3.08 12.27 5.81
N THR A 63 -3.68 12.88 4.80
CA THR A 63 -4.31 14.20 4.89
C THR A 63 -5.82 14.03 4.89
N LEU A 64 -6.51 14.69 5.82
CA LEU A 64 -7.97 14.83 5.73
C LEU A 64 -8.31 16.02 4.82
N THR A 65 -9.24 15.78 3.90
CA THR A 65 -9.97 16.86 3.26
C THR A 65 -11.03 17.34 4.24
N SER A 66 -10.90 18.60 4.67
CA SER A 66 -11.77 19.34 5.61
C SER A 66 -11.59 19.03 7.12
N PRO A 67 -11.62 20.06 8.00
CA PRO A 67 -11.47 19.93 9.45
C PRO A 67 -12.73 19.40 10.16
#